data_AF-A0A5D2YDF4-F1
#
_entry.id   AF-A0A5D2YDF4-F1
#
_cell.length_a   1.000
_cell.length_b   1.000
_cell.length_c   1.000
_cell.angle_alpha   90.00
_cell.angle_beta   90.00
_cell.angle_gamma   90.00
#
_symmetry.space_group_name_H-M   'P 1'
#
loop_
_entity.id
_entity.type
_entity.pdbx_description
1 polymer ?
#
loop_
_entity_poly.entity_id
_entity_poly.type
_entity_poly.pdbx_seq_one_letter_code
_entity_poly.pdbx_strand_id
1 'polypeptide(L)'
;MGQPQSKPSKPSIPRFPQPGDHIYCERKGGLYDHHGIYVGDDMVIHLQGAAKKLGELPTCHKCGDKRLVNGEIAKVCIDCFLDGDTLQIYEYGVTYPEFSKRKRGTCCPRYSRPPHLVISAATDFLERNGFGPYDMFTNNCEHFAVCCKTGSADSYQIEGLLKELLILVPLLWLVPLLLWQLIVFRKALAKNQAPGNFCLQLIHGTSITSYL
;
A
#
# COMPACT_ATOMS: atom_id res chain seq x y z
N MET A 1 31.48 -4.11 11.45
CA MET A 1 30.04 -3.98 11.79
C MET A 1 29.66 -2.52 11.69
N GLY A 2 29.12 -2.08 10.56
CA GLY A 2 28.63 -0.72 10.37
C GLY A 2 27.11 -0.73 10.46
N GLN A 3 26.53 0.03 11.39
CA GLN A 3 25.09 0.19 11.48
C GLN A 3 24.55 0.93 10.25
N PRO A 4 23.40 0.56 9.68
CA PRO A 4 22.72 1.39 8.69
C PRO A 4 22.17 2.63 9.39
N GLN A 5 22.71 3.80 9.03
CA GLN A 5 22.17 5.08 9.48
C GLN A 5 20.79 5.29 8.85
N SER A 6 19.75 5.31 9.69
CA SER A 6 18.39 5.70 9.29
C SER A 6 18.39 7.18 8.91
N LYS A 7 18.09 7.49 7.64
CA LYS A 7 17.83 8.87 7.20
C LYS A 7 16.50 9.37 7.78
N PRO A 8 16.43 10.63 8.24
CA PRO A 8 15.18 11.23 8.71
C PRO A 8 14.23 11.44 7.52
N SER A 9 12.95 11.09 7.73
CA SER A 9 11.85 11.33 6.78
C SER A 9 11.64 12.84 6.60
N LYS A 10 12.13 13.37 5.47
CA LYS A 10 12.01 14.79 5.09
C LYS A 10 10.89 14.92 4.05
N PRO A 11 10.08 16.00 4.06
CA PRO A 11 9.13 16.26 2.98
C PRO A 11 9.91 16.33 1.67
N SER A 12 9.51 15.55 0.67
CA SER A 12 10.15 15.52 -0.64
C SER A 12 9.97 16.89 -1.31
N ILE A 13 11.01 17.72 -1.27
CA ILE A 13 11.16 18.84 -2.19
C ILE A 13 10.95 18.26 -3.61
N PRO A 14 10.11 18.86 -4.47
CA PRO A 14 9.96 18.41 -5.85
C PRO A 14 11.34 18.44 -6.49
N ARG A 15 11.94 17.27 -6.67
CA ARG A 15 13.22 17.13 -7.36
C ARG A 15 12.94 16.65 -8.76
N PHE A 16 13.77 17.09 -9.69
CA PHE A 16 13.79 16.51 -11.02
C PHE A 16 14.10 15.00 -10.94
N PRO A 17 13.46 14.18 -11.79
CA PRO A 17 13.71 12.76 -11.82
C PRO A 17 15.15 12.52 -12.29
N GLN A 18 15.77 11.51 -11.71
CA GLN A 18 17.11 11.04 -12.06
C GLN A 18 16.98 9.73 -12.85
N PRO A 19 17.89 9.43 -13.80
CA PRO A 19 17.86 8.17 -14.52
C PRO A 19 17.79 6.98 -13.54
N GLY A 20 16.86 6.05 -13.80
CA GLY A 20 16.55 4.91 -12.95
C GLY A 20 15.51 5.18 -11.85
N ASP A 21 14.96 6.40 -11.74
CA ASP A 21 13.82 6.67 -10.87
C ASP A 21 12.56 5.96 -11.40
N HIS A 22 11.80 5.37 -10.47
CA HIS A 22 10.43 4.98 -10.70
C HIS A 22 9.56 6.19 -10.43
N ILE A 23 8.90 6.68 -11.48
CA ILE A 23 8.02 7.84 -11.43
C ILE A 23 6.58 7.41 -11.64
N TYR A 24 5.65 8.20 -11.13
CA TYR A 24 4.24 7.99 -11.37
C TYR A 24 3.47 9.31 -11.43
N CYS A 25 2.26 9.27 -11.96
CA CYS A 25 1.31 10.37 -11.92
C CYS A 25 -0.11 9.83 -11.69
N GLU A 26 -0.92 10.58 -10.95
CA GLU A 26 -2.32 10.21 -10.74
C GLU A 26 -3.14 10.50 -11.99
N ARG A 27 -4.05 9.61 -12.37
CA ARG A 27 -4.89 9.71 -13.56
C ARG A 27 -6.35 9.81 -13.18
N LYS A 28 -7.13 10.50 -14.04
CA LYS A 28 -8.59 10.65 -13.90
C LYS A 28 -8.98 11.11 -12.48
N GLY A 29 -8.24 12.09 -11.93
CA GLY A 29 -8.49 12.62 -10.59
C GLY A 29 -8.20 11.64 -9.44
N GLY A 30 -7.16 10.81 -9.58
CA GLY A 30 -6.74 9.88 -8.52
C GLY A 30 -7.40 8.50 -8.57
N LEU A 31 -8.16 8.20 -9.63
CA LEU A 31 -8.77 6.88 -9.82
C LEU A 31 -7.71 5.78 -9.97
N TYR A 32 -6.56 6.15 -10.53
CA TYR A 32 -5.40 5.26 -10.58
C TYR A 32 -4.08 6.00 -10.74
N ASP A 33 -2.99 5.30 -10.46
CA ASP A 33 -1.64 5.81 -10.66
C ASP A 33 -1.03 5.17 -11.92
N HIS A 34 -0.37 5.97 -12.75
CA HIS A 34 0.33 5.52 -13.96
C HIS A 34 1.82 5.56 -13.72
N HIS A 35 2.47 4.40 -13.85
CA HIS A 35 3.85 4.18 -13.44
C HIS A 35 4.81 4.04 -14.63
N GLY A 36 6.06 4.45 -14.44
CA GLY A 36 7.12 4.31 -15.44
C GLY A 36 8.53 4.46 -14.84
N ILE A 37 9.53 4.12 -15.66
CA ILE A 37 10.95 4.28 -15.32
C ILE A 37 11.51 5.44 -16.13
N TYR A 38 12.01 6.47 -15.45
CA TYR A 38 12.74 7.54 -16.10
C TYR A 38 14.12 7.02 -16.53
N VAL A 39 14.46 7.11 -17.81
CA VAL A 39 15.70 6.54 -18.37
C VAL A 39 16.75 7.61 -18.74
N GLY A 40 16.49 8.87 -18.39
CA GLY A 40 17.32 10.00 -18.79
C GLY A 40 16.86 10.64 -20.10
N ASP A 41 17.48 11.77 -20.46
CA ASP A 41 17.20 12.54 -21.68
C ASP A 41 15.72 12.89 -21.87
N ASP A 42 15.03 13.17 -20.77
CA ASP A 42 13.58 13.44 -20.71
C ASP A 42 12.71 12.29 -21.21
N MET A 43 13.22 11.06 -21.19
CA MET A 43 12.50 9.88 -21.65
C MET A 43 12.08 8.96 -20.49
N VAL A 44 10.93 8.31 -20.69
CA VAL A 44 10.32 7.37 -19.76
C VAL A 44 9.96 6.10 -20.51
N ILE A 45 10.35 4.94 -19.96
CA ILE A 45 9.87 3.63 -20.41
C ILE A 45 8.75 3.19 -19.48
N HIS A 46 7.60 2.83 -20.05
CA HIS A 46 6.46 2.39 -19.27
C HIS A 46 5.60 1.36 -20.00
N LEU A 47 4.87 0.57 -19.22
CA LEU A 47 3.81 -0.29 -19.73
C LEU A 47 2.56 0.57 -20.01
N GLN A 48 2.10 0.52 -21.26
CA GLN A 48 0.88 1.11 -21.76
C GLN A 48 -0.22 0.05 -21.64
N GLY A 49 -1.23 0.28 -20.79
CA GLY A 49 -2.36 -0.65 -20.69
C GLY A 49 -3.04 -0.87 -22.05
N ALA A 50 -3.63 -2.05 -22.27
CA ALA A 50 -4.18 -2.50 -23.55
C ALA A 50 -5.13 -1.50 -24.24
N ALA A 51 -5.82 -0.64 -23.48
CA ALA A 51 -6.67 0.42 -24.01
C ALA A 51 -5.95 1.48 -24.87
N LYS A 52 -4.61 1.65 -24.74
CA LYS A 52 -3.82 2.56 -25.60
C LYS A 52 -3.35 1.93 -26.92
N LYS A 53 -3.54 0.62 -27.16
CA LYS A 53 -3.22 -0.02 -28.46
C LYS A 53 -4.07 0.53 -29.62
N LEU A 54 -5.19 1.20 -29.33
CA LEU A 54 -6.16 1.59 -30.35
C LEU A 54 -5.99 2.99 -30.93
N GLY A 55 -5.00 3.78 -30.47
CA GLY A 55 -4.73 5.09 -31.02
C GLY A 55 -3.28 5.22 -31.44
N GLU A 56 -3.03 5.65 -32.68
CA GLU A 56 -1.75 6.27 -33.02
C GLU A 56 -1.49 7.34 -31.96
N LEU A 57 -0.43 7.15 -31.19
CA LEU A 57 -0.10 8.14 -30.19
C LEU A 57 0.09 9.50 -30.92
N PRO A 58 -0.46 10.61 -30.41
CA PRO A 58 -0.37 11.92 -31.06
C PRO A 58 1.08 12.26 -31.42
N THR A 59 1.27 12.96 -32.55
CA THR A 59 2.57 13.47 -32.98
C THR A 59 3.11 14.43 -31.91
N CYS A 60 4.14 13.99 -31.19
CA CYS A 60 4.80 14.81 -30.19
C CYS A 60 6.10 15.37 -30.78
N HIS A 61 6.14 16.68 -30.98
CA HIS A 61 7.34 17.37 -31.49
C HIS A 61 8.55 17.23 -30.55
N LYS A 62 8.34 17.00 -29.24
CA LYS A 62 9.43 16.75 -28.27
C LYS A 62 9.96 15.33 -28.33
N CYS A 63 9.10 14.34 -28.58
CA CYS A 63 9.54 12.96 -28.75
C CYS A 63 10.33 12.80 -30.06
N GLY A 64 9.85 13.41 -31.15
CA GLY A 64 10.37 13.15 -32.50
C GLY A 64 10.48 11.64 -32.77
N ASP A 65 11.59 11.25 -33.38
CA ASP A 65 11.89 9.84 -33.71
C ASP A 65 12.36 9.02 -32.51
N LYS A 66 12.50 9.62 -31.32
CA LYS A 66 12.92 8.90 -30.10
C LYS A 66 11.80 8.06 -29.50
N ARG A 67 10.56 8.23 -29.97
CA ARG A 67 9.43 7.41 -29.55
C ARG A 67 9.64 5.99 -30.04
N LEU A 68 9.55 5.04 -29.14
CA LEU A 68 9.57 3.61 -29.48
C LEU A 68 8.37 2.94 -28.81
N VAL A 69 7.70 2.07 -29.55
CA VAL A 69 6.61 1.23 -29.04
C VAL A 69 6.91 -0.20 -29.47
N ASN A 70 6.91 -1.12 -28.52
CA ASN A 70 7.02 -2.55 -28.80
C ASN A 70 6.04 -3.31 -27.90
N GLY A 71 5.03 -3.91 -28.52
CA GLY A 71 3.90 -4.52 -27.82
C GLY A 71 3.17 -3.51 -26.93
N GLU A 72 3.16 -3.75 -25.62
CA GLU A 72 2.52 -2.89 -24.63
C GLU A 72 3.50 -1.94 -23.94
N ILE A 73 4.79 -1.98 -24.27
CA ILE A 73 5.78 -1.13 -23.64
C ILE A 73 6.11 0.02 -24.60
N ALA A 74 6.20 1.24 -24.08
CA ALA A 74 6.69 2.38 -24.84
C ALA A 74 7.77 3.16 -24.12
N LYS A 75 8.62 3.77 -24.95
CA LYS A 75 9.50 4.87 -24.62
C LYS A 75 8.91 6.16 -25.19
N VAL A 76 8.59 7.11 -24.31
CA VAL A 76 8.03 8.42 -24.65
C VAL A 76 8.75 9.51 -23.86
N CYS A 77 8.59 10.78 -24.25
CA CYS A 77 9.08 11.87 -23.41
C CYS A 77 8.25 11.98 -22.12
N ILE A 78 8.85 12.59 -21.09
CA ILE A 78 8.22 12.77 -19.78
C ILE A 78 6.90 13.56 -19.87
N ASP A 79 6.79 14.52 -20.79
CA ASP A 79 5.55 15.27 -20.98
C ASP A 79 4.41 14.40 -21.52
N CYS A 80 4.70 13.53 -22.50
CA CYS A 80 3.73 12.55 -22.99
C CYS A 80 3.39 11.48 -21.95
N PHE A 81 4.36 11.13 -21.11
CA PHE A 81 4.10 10.25 -19.97
C PHE A 81 3.20 10.92 -18.95
N LEU A 82 3.37 12.22 -18.66
CA LEU A 82 2.58 12.94 -17.67
C LEU A 82 1.22 13.40 -18.19
N ASP A 83 1.07 13.71 -19.47
CA ASP A 83 -0.22 14.12 -20.09
C ASP A 83 -0.93 15.24 -19.28
N GLY A 84 -0.14 16.19 -18.77
CA GLY A 84 -0.62 17.30 -17.92
C GLY A 84 -0.74 17.00 -16.42
N ASP A 85 -0.61 15.74 -15.99
CA ASP A 85 -0.65 15.35 -14.58
C ASP A 85 0.67 15.64 -13.85
N THR A 86 0.62 15.62 -12.51
CA THR A 86 1.77 15.96 -11.67
C THR A 86 2.73 14.78 -11.52
N LEU A 87 4.01 15.03 -11.77
CA LEU A 87 5.08 14.09 -11.53
C LEU A 87 5.21 13.76 -10.03
N GLN A 88 5.26 12.48 -9.71
CA GLN A 88 5.61 11.95 -8.40
C GLN A 88 6.74 10.92 -8.52
N ILE A 89 7.51 10.74 -7.45
CA ILE A 89 8.61 9.78 -7.39
C ILE A 89 8.23 8.69 -6.39
N TYR A 90 8.29 7.44 -6.83
CA TYR A 90 7.99 6.28 -6.01
C TYR A 90 9.12 6.00 -5.02
N GLU A 91 8.79 5.80 -3.74
CA GLU A 91 9.77 5.59 -2.67
C GLU A 91 10.07 4.10 -2.42
N TYR A 92 11.36 3.73 -2.39
CA TYR A 92 11.84 2.38 -2.08
C TYR A 92 12.54 2.35 -0.73
N GLY A 93 12.53 1.18 -0.06
CA GLY A 93 13.19 0.97 1.23
C GLY A 93 12.50 1.66 2.40
N VAL A 94 11.19 1.94 2.27
CA VAL A 94 10.39 2.47 3.39
C VAL A 94 10.18 1.39 4.46
N THR A 95 9.91 1.80 5.70
CA THR A 95 9.60 0.83 6.75
C THR A 95 8.20 0.21 6.57
N TYR A 96 7.95 -1.01 7.07
CA TYR A 96 6.62 -1.62 7.01
C TYR A 96 5.49 -0.77 7.66
N PRO A 97 5.71 -0.10 8.81
CA PRO A 97 4.73 0.82 9.37
C PRO A 97 4.43 2.01 8.45
N GLU A 98 5.44 2.54 7.74
CA GLU A 98 5.26 3.63 6.77
C GLU A 98 4.51 3.14 5.53
N PHE A 99 4.93 2.02 4.95
CA PHE A 99 4.26 1.36 3.82
C PHE A 99 2.78 1.09 4.12
N SER A 100 2.47 0.66 5.35
CA SER A 100 1.09 0.41 5.78
C SER A 100 0.22 1.68 5.80
N LYS A 101 0.80 2.84 6.09
CA LYS A 101 0.11 4.14 6.21
C LYS A 101 0.00 4.91 4.90
N ARG A 102 0.91 4.69 3.95
CA ARG A 102 0.94 5.38 2.65
C ARG A 102 -0.13 4.82 1.70
N LYS A 103 -0.51 5.62 0.69
CA LYS A 103 -1.38 5.20 -0.41
C LYS A 103 -0.72 4.02 -1.15
N ARG A 104 -1.49 2.98 -1.49
CA ARG A 104 -1.00 1.88 -2.35
C ARG A 104 -0.49 2.46 -3.66
N GLY A 105 0.54 1.86 -4.25
CA GLY A 105 1.13 2.40 -5.48
C GLY A 105 2.16 3.50 -5.29
N THR A 106 2.48 3.96 -4.08
CA THR A 106 3.38 5.12 -3.91
C THR A 106 4.75 4.79 -3.31
N CYS A 107 4.87 3.65 -2.65
CA CYS A 107 6.11 3.22 -2.02
C CYS A 107 6.15 1.70 -1.80
N CYS A 108 7.34 1.13 -1.56
CA CYS A 108 7.48 -0.25 -1.08
C CYS A 108 8.70 -0.44 -0.16
N PRO A 109 8.66 -1.47 0.71
CA PRO A 109 9.76 -1.74 1.64
C PRO A 109 10.99 -2.38 0.98
N ARG A 110 10.91 -2.78 -0.29
CA ARG A 110 12.01 -3.41 -1.01
C ARG A 110 13.09 -2.40 -1.35
N TYR A 111 14.33 -2.86 -1.40
CA TYR A 111 15.45 -2.04 -1.88
C TYR A 111 15.49 -2.00 -3.40
N SER A 112 15.83 -0.83 -3.94
CA SER A 112 16.09 -0.65 -5.37
C SER A 112 17.48 -1.17 -5.73
N ARG A 113 17.57 -1.78 -6.92
CA ARG A 113 18.82 -1.98 -7.64
C ARG A 113 19.48 -0.63 -7.99
N PRO A 114 20.80 -0.62 -8.26
CA PRO A 114 21.49 0.55 -8.81
C PRO A 114 20.85 1.06 -10.11
N PRO A 115 20.85 2.38 -10.38
CA PRO A 115 20.19 2.98 -11.54
C PRO A 115 20.48 2.32 -12.89
N HIS A 116 21.74 1.98 -13.17
CA HIS A 116 22.13 1.39 -14.46
C HIS A 116 21.45 0.03 -14.72
N LEU A 117 21.24 -0.80 -13.68
CA LEU A 117 20.53 -2.07 -13.81
C LEU A 117 19.03 -1.88 -14.02
N VAL A 118 18.45 -0.84 -13.40
CA VAL A 118 17.04 -0.50 -13.58
C VAL A 118 16.78 -0.07 -15.02
N ILE A 119 17.65 0.80 -15.55
CA ILE A 119 17.57 1.27 -16.93
C ILE A 119 17.78 0.11 -17.91
N SER A 120 18.80 -0.74 -17.67
CA SER A 120 19.03 -1.94 -18.48
C SER A 120 17.80 -2.85 -18.51
N ALA A 121 17.18 -3.12 -17.36
CA ALA A 121 15.99 -3.96 -17.29
C ALA A 121 14.81 -3.36 -18.07
N ALA A 122 14.53 -2.06 -17.89
CA ALA A 122 13.45 -1.39 -18.61
C ALA A 122 13.67 -1.41 -20.14
N THR A 123 14.91 -1.19 -20.58
CA THR A 123 15.30 -1.27 -22.00
C THR A 123 15.18 -2.69 -22.54
N ASP A 124 15.69 -3.70 -21.81
CA ASP A 124 15.58 -5.11 -22.19
C ASP A 124 14.11 -5.54 -22.36
N PHE A 125 13.23 -5.11 -21.45
CA PHE A 125 11.80 -5.38 -21.56
C PHE A 125 11.18 -4.74 -22.82
N LEU A 126 11.52 -3.48 -23.10
CA LEU A 126 11.07 -2.77 -24.29
C LEU A 126 11.57 -3.44 -25.57
N GLU A 127 12.84 -3.83 -25.64
CA GLU A 127 13.43 -4.40 -26.85
C GLU A 127 12.91 -5.82 -27.14
N ARG A 128 12.80 -6.65 -26.10
CA ARG A 128 12.42 -8.06 -26.25
C ARG A 128 10.91 -8.29 -26.19
N ASN A 129 10.12 -7.24 -25.92
CA ASN A 129 8.69 -7.35 -25.59
C ASN A 129 8.43 -8.41 -24.49
N GLY A 130 9.35 -8.49 -23.53
CA GLY A 130 9.53 -9.67 -22.67
C GLY A 130 8.70 -9.69 -21.39
N PHE A 131 7.86 -8.67 -21.15
CA PHE A 131 7.03 -8.59 -19.93
C PHE A 131 5.75 -9.43 -20.03
N GLY A 132 5.39 -9.91 -21.23
CA GLY A 132 4.24 -10.78 -21.49
C GLY A 132 2.90 -10.03 -21.64
N PRO A 133 1.87 -10.62 -22.28
CA PRO A 133 0.54 -10.03 -22.37
C PRO A 133 -0.21 -10.21 -21.05
N TYR A 134 -0.66 -9.13 -20.39
CA TYR A 134 -1.42 -9.26 -19.14
C TYR A 134 -2.58 -8.25 -18.99
N ASP A 135 -3.71 -8.80 -18.52
CA ASP A 135 -5.05 -8.20 -18.37
C ASP A 135 -5.11 -6.90 -17.53
N MET A 136 -6.11 -6.07 -17.84
CA MET A 136 -6.14 -4.61 -17.65
C MET A 136 -6.18 -4.04 -16.22
N PHE A 137 -5.48 -2.89 -16.15
CA PHE A 137 -5.57 -1.74 -15.23
C PHE A 137 -4.66 -1.70 -13.98
N THR A 138 -3.76 -0.70 -14.03
CA THR A 138 -3.04 0.01 -12.96
C THR A 138 -1.97 -0.78 -12.22
N ASN A 139 -2.28 -2.00 -11.81
CA ASN A 139 -1.32 -2.83 -11.09
C ASN A 139 -0.16 -3.27 -11.99
N ASN A 140 -0.38 -3.43 -13.30
CA ASN A 140 0.64 -3.95 -14.21
C ASN A 140 1.75 -2.93 -14.52
N CYS A 141 1.44 -1.63 -14.61
CA CYS A 141 2.50 -0.63 -14.83
C CYS A 141 3.31 -0.40 -13.55
N GLU A 142 2.67 -0.41 -12.38
CA GLU A 142 3.37 -0.43 -11.09
C GLU A 142 4.27 -1.66 -11.02
N HIS A 143 3.73 -2.83 -11.34
CA HIS A 143 4.45 -4.09 -11.29
C HIS A 143 5.63 -4.14 -12.26
N PHE A 144 5.46 -3.63 -13.48
CA PHE A 144 6.54 -3.44 -14.44
C PHE A 144 7.67 -2.58 -13.84
N ALA A 145 7.33 -1.41 -13.28
CA ALA A 145 8.32 -0.51 -12.73
C ALA A 145 9.01 -1.11 -11.48
N VAL A 146 8.25 -1.77 -10.59
CA VAL A 146 8.78 -2.51 -9.44
C VAL A 146 9.68 -3.66 -9.88
N CYS A 147 9.33 -4.38 -10.94
CA CYS A 147 10.15 -5.45 -11.50
C CYS A 147 11.48 -4.88 -12.04
N CYS A 148 11.46 -3.76 -12.75
CA CYS A 148 12.68 -3.07 -13.18
C CYS A 148 13.54 -2.64 -11.97
N LYS A 149 12.91 -2.12 -10.91
CA LYS A 149 13.61 -1.61 -9.73
C LYS A 149 14.19 -2.69 -8.83
N THR A 150 13.52 -3.82 -8.69
CA THR A 150 13.86 -4.86 -7.70
C THR A 150 14.40 -6.13 -8.34
N GLY A 151 14.00 -6.41 -9.59
CA GLY A 151 14.35 -7.61 -10.32
C GLY A 151 13.51 -8.84 -10.07
N SER A 152 12.47 -8.72 -9.26
CA SER A 152 11.59 -9.81 -8.93
C SER A 152 10.19 -9.46 -9.41
N ALA A 153 9.71 -10.20 -10.40
CA ALA A 153 8.31 -10.18 -10.81
C ALA A 153 7.42 -10.85 -9.74
N ASP A 154 7.96 -11.76 -8.96
CA ASP A 154 7.19 -12.46 -7.93
C ASP A 154 6.92 -11.53 -6.74
N SER A 155 5.72 -11.63 -6.14
CA SER A 155 5.37 -11.27 -4.76
C SER A 155 4.70 -9.92 -4.40
N TYR A 156 4.16 -9.12 -5.32
CA TYR A 156 3.33 -7.97 -4.89
C TYR A 156 1.97 -8.39 -4.28
N GLN A 157 1.38 -9.48 -4.79
CA GLN A 157 0.10 -10.01 -4.32
C GLN A 157 0.15 -10.56 -2.88
N ILE A 158 1.29 -11.14 -2.48
CA ILE A 158 1.44 -11.73 -1.14
C ILE A 158 1.66 -10.64 -0.07
N GLU A 159 2.34 -9.54 -0.38
CA GLU A 159 2.50 -8.42 0.56
C GLU A 159 1.16 -7.70 0.84
N GLY A 160 0.32 -7.54 -0.19
CA GLY A 160 -1.04 -7.03 -0.02
C GLY A 160 -1.91 -7.93 0.86
N LEU A 161 -1.80 -9.25 0.69
CA LEU A 161 -2.48 -10.25 1.53
C LEU A 161 -1.98 -10.21 2.97
N LEU A 162 -0.67 -10.07 3.20
CA LEU A 162 -0.09 -9.95 4.54
C LEU A 162 -0.58 -8.70 5.27
N LYS A 163 -0.77 -7.56 4.56
CA LYS A 163 -1.37 -6.34 5.13
C LYS A 163 -2.82 -6.59 5.59
N GLU A 164 -3.64 -7.22 4.75
CA GLU A 164 -5.02 -7.56 5.12
C GLU A 164 -5.05 -8.53 6.32
N LEU A 165 -4.20 -9.55 6.32
CA LEU A 165 -4.09 -10.50 7.44
C LEU A 165 -3.66 -9.80 8.74
N LEU A 166 -2.68 -8.90 8.71
CA LEU A 166 -2.22 -8.16 9.88
C LEU A 166 -3.30 -7.23 10.45
N ILE A 167 -4.22 -6.72 9.63
CA ILE A 167 -5.34 -5.85 10.08
C ILE A 167 -6.52 -6.69 10.58
N LEU A 168 -6.85 -7.78 9.89
CA LEU A 168 -8.03 -8.60 10.20
C LEU A 168 -7.83 -9.53 11.39
N VAL A 169 -6.61 -10.05 11.60
CA VAL A 169 -6.34 -10.98 12.71
C VAL A 169 -6.62 -10.33 14.08
N PRO A 170 -6.16 -9.13 14.42
CA PRO A 170 -6.52 -8.48 15.69
C PRO A 170 -8.02 -8.24 15.85
N LEU A 171 -8.73 -7.85 14.78
CA LEU A 171 -10.18 -7.63 14.81
C LEU A 171 -10.97 -8.92 15.10
N LEU A 172 -10.49 -10.06 14.59
CA LEU A 172 -11.06 -11.38 14.88
C LEU A 172 -10.90 -11.79 16.35
N TRP A 173 -9.89 -11.29 17.08
CA TRP A 173 -9.72 -11.55 18.51
C TRP A 173 -10.40 -10.50 19.41
N LEU A 174 -10.53 -9.25 18.94
CA LEU A 174 -11.17 -8.16 19.69
C LEU A 174 -12.69 -8.36 19.85
N VAL A 175 -13.39 -8.88 18.83
CA VAL A 175 -14.84 -9.12 18.90
C VAL A 175 -15.21 -10.19 19.94
N PRO A 176 -14.58 -11.39 19.97
CA PRO A 176 -14.79 -12.37 21.04
C PRO A 176 -14.44 -11.85 22.43
N LEU A 177 -13.37 -11.04 22.56
CA LEU A 177 -12.97 -10.45 23.84
C LEU A 177 -14.01 -9.46 24.37
N LEU A 178 -14.55 -8.58 23.51
CA LEU A 178 -15.62 -7.65 23.86
C LEU A 178 -16.92 -8.39 24.20
N LEU A 179 -17.28 -9.43 23.44
CA LEU A 179 -18.43 -10.28 23.74
C LEU A 179 -18.26 -11.00 25.08
N TRP A 180 -17.07 -11.54 25.37
CA TRP A 180 -16.75 -12.15 26.65
C TRP A 180 -16.86 -11.15 27.81
N GLN A 181 -16.28 -9.95 27.66
CA GLN A 181 -16.42 -8.88 28.66
C GLN A 181 -17.89 -8.52 28.90
N LEU A 182 -18.70 -8.35 27.85
CA LEU A 182 -20.14 -8.10 27.97
C LEU A 182 -20.88 -9.23 28.69
N ILE A 183 -20.55 -10.49 28.40
CA ILE A 183 -21.13 -11.66 29.09
C ILE A 183 -20.77 -11.66 30.57
N VAL A 184 -19.52 -11.37 30.92
CA VAL A 184 -19.05 -11.28 32.31
C VAL A 184 -19.74 -10.13 33.06
N PHE A 185 -19.83 -8.95 32.44
CA PHE A 185 -20.53 -7.80 33.01
C PHE A 185 -22.02 -8.07 33.23
N ARG A 186 -22.72 -8.69 32.26
CA ARG A 186 -24.13 -9.09 32.42
C ARG A 186 -24.32 -10.08 33.56
N LYS A 187 -23.43 -11.07 33.70
CA LYS A 187 -23.46 -12.02 34.82
C LYS A 187 -23.19 -11.34 36.17
N ALA A 188 -22.32 -10.33 36.21
CA ALA A 188 -22.05 -9.56 37.43
C ALA A 188 -23.25 -8.72 37.86
N LEU A 189 -23.91 -8.02 36.92
CA LEU A 189 -25.12 -7.24 37.20
C LEU A 189 -26.29 -8.12 37.68
N ALA A 190 -26.48 -9.30 37.07
CA ALA A 190 -27.51 -10.24 37.48
C ALA A 190 -27.31 -10.79 38.91
N LYS A 191 -26.05 -10.94 39.36
CA LYS A 191 -25.74 -11.34 40.74
C LYS A 191 -25.99 -10.22 41.76
N ASN A 192 -25.83 -8.96 41.39
CA ASN A 192 -26.06 -7.81 42.27
C ASN A 192 -27.55 -7.41 42.39
N GLN A 193 -28.45 -8.02 41.62
CA GLN A 193 -29.90 -7.82 41.71
C GLN A 193 -30.64 -8.92 42.49
N ALA A 194 -29.93 -9.92 43.05
CA ALA A 194 -30.57 -10.90 43.91
C ALA A 194 -30.96 -10.26 45.25
N PRO A 195 -32.26 -10.20 45.63
CA PRO A 195 -32.66 -9.69 46.93
C PRO A 195 -32.17 -10.65 48.03
N GLY A 196 -31.38 -10.13 48.96
CA GLY A 196 -30.95 -10.86 50.15
C GLY A 196 -32.14 -11.20 51.03
N ASN A 197 -32.40 -12.49 51.24
CA ASN A 197 -33.33 -12.98 52.26
C ASN A 197 -32.80 -12.60 53.65
N PHE A 198 -33.34 -11.54 54.25
CA PHE A 198 -33.21 -11.27 55.68
C PHE A 198 -34.11 -12.22 56.46
N CYS A 199 -33.51 -13.24 57.09
CA CYS A 199 -34.18 -14.11 58.05
C CYS A 199 -34.12 -13.43 59.44
N LEU A 200 -35.26 -12.91 59.91
CA LEU A 200 -35.41 -12.38 61.27
C LEU A 200 -35.54 -13.55 62.25
N GLN A 201 -34.45 -13.84 63.00
CA GLN A 201 -34.52 -14.69 64.18
C GLN A 201 -35.20 -13.92 65.32
N LEU A 202 -36.39 -14.36 65.73
CA LEU A 202 -37.03 -13.93 66.98
C LEU A 202 -36.37 -14.67 68.15
N ILE A 203 -35.60 -13.92 68.94
CA ILE A 203 -34.97 -14.36 70.19
C ILE A 203 -36.04 -14.40 71.28
N HIS A 204 -36.25 -15.58 71.87
CA HIS A 204 -36.94 -15.75 73.14
C HIS A 204 -36.11 -15.11 74.27
N GLY A 205 -36.70 -14.17 75.00
CA GLY A 205 -36.14 -13.60 76.22
C GLY A 205 -37.24 -13.26 77.23
N THR A 206 -37.34 -14.08 78.26
CA THR A 206 -37.96 -13.81 79.58
C THR A 206 -37.34 -12.52 80.17
N SER A 207 -37.93 -11.70 81.05
CA SER A 207 -38.88 -11.84 82.17
C SER A 207 -39.29 -10.41 82.60
N ILE A 208 -40.40 -10.21 83.30
CA ILE A 208 -40.50 -9.44 84.57
C ILE A 208 -41.94 -9.51 85.11
N THR A 209 -41.97 -9.77 86.41
CA THR A 209 -43.04 -9.93 87.39
C THR A 209 -43.88 -8.68 87.68
N SER A 210 -45.18 -8.87 87.99
CA SER A 210 -45.86 -8.22 89.13
C SER A 210 -47.27 -8.80 89.36
N TYR A 211 -47.48 -9.48 90.49
CA TYR A 211 -48.79 -9.72 91.10
C TYR A 211 -48.85 -8.92 92.41
N LEU A 212 -49.93 -8.16 92.58
CA LEU A 212 -50.54 -7.77 93.86
C LEU A 212 -51.79 -8.64 94.05
#